data_AF-A0A956PJD3-F1
#
_entry.id   AF-A0A956PJD3-F1
#
_cell.length_a   1.000
_cell.length_b   1.000
_cell.length_c   1.000
_cell.angle_alpha   90.00
_cell.angle_beta   90.00
_cell.angle_gamma   90.00
#
_symmetry.space_group_name_H-M   'P 1'
#
loop_
_entity.id
_entity.type
_entity.pdbx_description
1 polymer ?
#
loop_
_entity_poly.entity_id
_entity_poly.type
_entity_poly.pdbx_seq_one_letter_code
_entity_poly.pdbx_strand_id
1 'polypeptide(L)'
;MMTSLKTLGLRRLALVVLLLLVEASAQSWAPAEQSRLVGEDVSVSVSGGQSLYDLARARGYALEHLSEANGLPVSLAAVQRDKVLVPSRRILPMDAPANGVVVNLPERGFYVFREDEQPGFFPIAI
;
A
#
# COMPACT_ATOMS: atom_id res chain seq x y z
N MET A 1 -22.09 -18.62 -62.20
CA MET A 1 -21.87 -19.13 -60.83
C MET A 1 -20.39 -18.98 -60.47
N MET A 2 -19.88 -17.78 -60.10
CA MET A 2 -18.44 -17.63 -59.77
C MET A 2 -18.05 -16.37 -58.98
N THR A 3 -18.96 -15.73 -58.25
CA THR A 3 -18.74 -14.43 -57.56
C THR A 3 -18.71 -14.51 -56.01
N SER A 4 -18.45 -15.69 -55.42
CA SER A 4 -18.67 -15.88 -53.97
C SER A 4 -17.40 -16.16 -53.11
N LEU A 5 -16.27 -16.59 -53.69
CA LEU A 5 -15.10 -16.96 -52.87
C LEU A 5 -14.19 -15.77 -52.47
N LYS A 6 -14.00 -14.76 -53.33
CA LYS A 6 -13.06 -13.65 -53.08
C LYS A 6 -13.57 -12.66 -52.03
N THR A 7 -14.88 -12.41 -52.02
CA THR A 7 -15.54 -11.50 -51.08
C THR A 7 -15.60 -12.05 -49.66
N LEU A 8 -15.66 -13.38 -49.51
CA LEU A 8 -15.64 -14.06 -48.21
C LEU A 8 -14.25 -13.97 -47.54
N GLY A 9 -13.17 -14.08 -48.31
CA GLY A 9 -11.81 -13.90 -47.82
C GLY A 9 -11.54 -12.47 -47.35
N LEU A 10 -12.01 -11.47 -48.10
CA LEU A 10 -11.84 -10.06 -47.75
C LEU A 10 -12.62 -9.68 -46.48
N ARG A 11 -13.83 -10.23 -46.30
CA ARG A 11 -14.63 -10.02 -45.08
C ARG A 11 -14.01 -10.67 -43.85
N ARG A 12 -13.43 -11.87 -43.99
CA ARG A 12 -12.71 -12.54 -42.89
C ARG A 12 -11.44 -11.79 -42.51
N LEU A 13 -10.69 -11.29 -43.49
CA LEU A 13 -9.50 -10.48 -43.24
C LEU A 13 -9.87 -9.16 -42.55
N ALA A 14 -10.93 -8.48 -43.01
CA ALA A 14 -11.43 -7.27 -42.37
C ALA A 14 -11.91 -7.53 -40.94
N LEU A 15 -12.56 -8.67 -40.67
CA LEU A 15 -12.98 -9.04 -39.32
C LEU A 15 -11.79 -9.34 -38.40
N VAL A 16 -10.74 -10.02 -38.90
CA VAL A 16 -9.51 -10.28 -38.14
C VAL A 16 -8.77 -8.98 -37.85
N VAL A 17 -8.66 -8.07 -38.82
CA VAL A 17 -8.05 -6.75 -38.61
C VAL A 17 -8.86 -5.94 -37.60
N LEU A 18 -10.20 -5.98 -37.67
CA LEU A 18 -11.07 -5.31 -36.71
C LEU A 18 -10.92 -5.91 -35.29
N LEU A 19 -10.82 -7.23 -35.17
CA LEU A 19 -10.59 -7.90 -33.88
C LEU A 19 -9.22 -7.57 -33.30
N LEU A 20 -8.17 -7.47 -34.12
CA LEU A 20 -6.83 -7.08 -33.69
C LEU A 20 -6.74 -5.59 -33.28
N LEU A 21 -7.61 -4.73 -33.80
CA LEU A 21 -7.69 -3.31 -33.42
C LEU A 21 -8.45 -3.08 -32.10
N VAL A 22 -9.25 -4.06 -31.63
CA VAL A 22 -10.02 -3.93 -30.38
C VAL A 22 -9.16 -4.14 -29.12
N GLU A 23 -8.03 -4.85 -29.21
CA GLU A 23 -7.15 -5.05 -28.05
C GLU A 23 -6.36 -3.80 -27.64
N ALA A 24 -6.31 -2.77 -28.49
CA ALA A 24 -5.49 -1.58 -28.27
C ALA A 24 -6.16 -0.48 -27.42
N SER A 25 -7.41 -0.65 -26.99
CA SER A 25 -8.16 0.38 -26.25
C SER A 25 -8.61 -0.03 -24.85
N ALA A 26 -7.96 -1.03 -24.27
CA ALA A 26 -7.97 -1.23 -22.82
C ALA A 26 -6.89 -0.36 -22.15
N GLN A 27 -6.89 0.95 -22.43
CA GLN A 27 -6.18 1.90 -21.57
C GLN A 27 -6.93 1.90 -20.23
N SER A 28 -6.40 1.18 -19.24
CA SER A 28 -6.92 1.21 -17.89
C SER A 28 -7.02 2.68 -17.43
N TRP A 29 -8.22 3.13 -17.11
CA TRP A 29 -8.41 4.35 -16.33
C TRP A 29 -7.79 4.11 -14.95
N ALA A 30 -6.52 4.49 -14.80
CA ALA A 30 -5.92 4.73 -13.51
C ALA A 30 -5.96 6.26 -13.31
N PRO A 31 -6.55 6.77 -12.21
CA PRO A 31 -6.37 8.16 -11.86
C PRO A 31 -4.87 8.45 -11.86
N ALA A 32 -4.45 9.58 -12.42
CA ALA A 32 -3.06 10.06 -12.36
C ALA A 32 -2.65 10.50 -10.94
N GLU A 33 -3.25 9.92 -9.91
CA GLU A 33 -2.82 10.05 -8.53
C GLU A 33 -1.55 9.22 -8.40
N GLN A 34 -0.41 9.90 -8.25
CA GLN A 34 0.76 9.25 -7.67
C GLN A 34 0.31 8.58 -6.39
N SER A 35 0.44 7.25 -6.35
CA SER A 35 -0.02 6.44 -5.22
C SER A 35 0.55 7.03 -3.92
N ARG A 36 -0.32 7.60 -3.08
CA ARG A 36 0.03 8.07 -1.73
C ARG A 36 0.33 6.92 -0.77
N LEU A 37 0.18 5.68 -1.23
CA LEU A 37 0.53 4.48 -0.49
C LEU A 37 2.05 4.31 -0.52
N VAL A 38 2.67 4.34 0.66
CA VAL A 38 4.12 4.14 0.84
C VAL A 38 4.37 3.02 1.84
N GLY A 39 5.58 2.46 1.78
CA GLY A 39 6.01 1.39 2.69
C GLY A 39 5.32 0.04 2.44
N GLU A 40 5.72 -0.95 3.23
CA GLU A 40 5.22 -2.32 3.14
C GLU A 40 5.05 -2.91 4.53
N ASP A 41 3.94 -3.60 4.77
CA ASP A 41 3.73 -4.27 6.05
C ASP A 41 4.71 -5.44 6.21
N VAL A 42 5.24 -5.60 7.42
CA VAL A 42 6.25 -6.62 7.71
C VAL A 42 5.75 -7.57 8.78
N SER A 43 5.81 -8.87 8.53
CA SER A 43 5.59 -9.88 9.55
C SER A 43 6.91 -10.20 10.26
N VAL A 44 6.95 -9.99 11.58
CA VAL A 44 8.14 -10.23 12.41
C VAL A 44 7.92 -11.42 13.32
N SER A 45 8.98 -12.20 13.55
CA SER A 45 8.92 -13.32 14.49
C SER A 45 9.06 -12.81 15.92
N VAL A 46 8.34 -13.44 16.85
CA VAL A 46 8.33 -13.11 18.27
C VAL A 46 9.30 -14.03 19.00
N SER A 47 10.25 -13.44 19.72
CA SER A 47 11.14 -14.21 20.60
C SER A 47 10.42 -14.62 21.90
N GLY A 48 10.84 -15.72 22.52
CA GLY A 48 10.22 -16.20 23.77
C GLY A 48 10.21 -15.12 24.86
N GLY A 49 9.03 -14.84 25.43
CA GLY A 49 8.83 -13.83 26.47
C GLY A 49 8.77 -12.37 25.97
N GLN A 50 8.95 -12.12 24.67
CA GLN A 50 8.94 -10.78 24.10
C GLN A 50 7.53 -10.17 24.12
N SER A 51 7.42 -8.91 24.52
CA SER A 51 6.14 -8.17 24.52
C SER A 51 5.90 -7.43 23.21
N LEU A 52 4.67 -6.97 22.97
CA LEU A 52 4.37 -6.05 21.86
C LEU A 52 5.11 -4.72 22.03
N TYR A 53 5.36 -4.27 23.26
CA TYR A 53 6.08 -3.03 23.53
C TYR A 53 7.55 -3.14 23.06
N ASP A 54 8.21 -4.26 23.35
CA ASP A 54 9.59 -4.51 22.92
C ASP A 54 9.69 -4.50 21.39
N LEU A 55 8.75 -5.19 20.72
CA LEU A 55 8.65 -5.24 19.26
C LEU A 55 8.39 -3.85 18.66
N ALA A 56 7.43 -3.11 19.21
CA ALA A 56 7.07 -1.78 18.74
C ALA A 56 8.25 -0.82 18.86
N ARG A 57 8.89 -0.78 20.04
CA ARG A 57 10.05 0.06 20.33
C ARG A 57 11.20 -0.23 19.39
N ALA A 58 11.53 -1.51 19.16
CA ALA A 58 12.62 -1.90 18.26
C ALA A 58 12.40 -1.49 16.80
N ARG A 59 11.15 -1.19 16.42
CA ARG A 59 10.75 -0.82 15.06
C ARG A 59 10.29 0.63 14.91
N GLY A 60 10.36 1.43 15.98
CA GLY A 60 9.94 2.83 15.94
C GLY A 60 8.42 3.04 15.93
N TYR A 61 7.66 2.12 16.53
CA TYR A 61 6.20 2.23 16.68
C TYR A 61 5.80 2.38 18.15
N ALA A 62 4.60 2.92 18.38
CA ALA A 62 3.93 2.80 19.67
C ALA A 62 3.33 1.39 19.85
N LEU A 63 3.13 0.98 21.10
CA LEU A 63 2.49 -0.29 21.46
C LEU A 63 1.11 -0.42 20.79
N GLU A 64 0.35 0.65 20.77
CA GLU A 64 -1.03 0.68 20.29
C GLU A 64 -1.13 0.45 18.78
N HIS A 65 -0.14 0.90 18.00
CA HIS A 65 -0.08 0.60 16.56
C HIS A 65 -0.01 -0.91 16.30
N LEU A 66 0.86 -1.62 17.03
CA LEU A 66 0.98 -3.07 16.88
C LEU A 66 -0.23 -3.77 17.48
N SER A 67 -0.75 -3.28 18.60
CA SER A 67 -1.97 -3.79 19.23
C SER A 67 -3.14 -3.81 18.24
N GLU A 68 -3.41 -2.66 17.60
CA GLU A 68 -4.51 -2.47 16.67
C GLU A 68 -4.32 -3.30 15.39
N ALA A 69 -3.14 -3.23 14.77
CA ALA A 69 -2.84 -3.97 13.54
C ALA A 69 -2.92 -5.49 13.69
N ASN A 70 -2.79 -6.01 14.92
CA ASN A 70 -2.82 -7.45 15.20
C ASN A 70 -4.11 -7.90 15.90
N GLY A 71 -5.05 -7.00 16.19
CA GLY A 71 -6.24 -7.30 16.97
C GLY A 71 -5.91 -7.87 18.36
N LEU A 72 -4.85 -7.33 18.99
CA LEU A 72 -4.38 -7.73 20.32
C LEU A 72 -4.71 -6.62 21.33
N PRO A 73 -4.84 -6.93 22.63
CA PRO A 73 -5.01 -5.92 23.66
C PRO A 73 -3.71 -5.13 23.88
N VAL A 74 -3.86 -3.86 24.27
CA VAL A 74 -2.74 -3.01 24.69
C VAL A 74 -2.20 -3.57 25.99
N SER A 75 -1.08 -4.29 25.91
CA SER A 75 -0.53 -5.05 27.04
C SER A 75 0.99 -5.09 26.98
N LEU A 76 1.61 -5.07 28.16
CA LEU A 76 3.05 -5.28 28.34
C LEU A 76 3.39 -6.76 28.57
N ALA A 77 2.40 -7.65 28.58
CA ALA A 77 2.64 -9.09 28.71
C ALA A 77 3.34 -9.66 27.46
N ALA A 78 3.96 -10.81 27.64
CA ALA A 78 4.55 -11.56 26.53
C ALA A 78 3.50 -11.89 25.47
N VAL A 79 3.89 -11.77 24.20
CA VAL A 79 3.03 -12.08 23.07
C VAL A 79 2.90 -13.60 22.95
N GLN A 80 1.66 -14.09 22.90
CA GLN A 80 1.35 -15.51 22.71
C GLN A 80 1.11 -15.85 21.23
N ARG A 81 1.97 -15.36 20.34
CA ARG A 81 1.95 -15.61 18.90
C ARG A 81 3.37 -15.71 18.38
N ASP A 82 3.60 -16.56 17.40
CA ASP A 82 4.91 -16.71 16.77
C ASP A 82 5.29 -15.51 15.89
N LYS A 83 4.28 -14.81 15.37
CA LYS A 83 4.46 -13.66 14.47
C LYS A 83 3.53 -12.51 14.82
N VAL A 84 4.02 -11.30 14.56
CA VAL A 84 3.31 -10.03 14.72
C VAL A 84 3.46 -9.21 13.44
N LEU A 85 2.39 -8.54 13.03
CA LEU A 85 2.37 -7.58 11.93
C LEU A 85 2.90 -6.22 12.40
N VAL A 86 3.83 -5.65 11.65
CA VAL A 86 4.25 -4.25 11.78
C VAL A 86 3.59 -3.47 10.63
N PRO A 87 2.68 -2.53 10.92
CA PRO A 87 1.90 -1.81 9.91
C PRO A 87 2.72 -0.65 9.30
N SER A 88 3.74 -0.99 8.51
CA SER A 88 4.63 0.01 7.89
C SER A 88 4.12 0.54 6.56
N ARG A 89 3.07 -0.06 5.99
CA ARG A 89 2.35 0.52 4.86
C ARG A 89 1.43 1.64 5.33
N ARG A 90 1.52 2.81 4.69
CA ARG A 90 0.77 4.01 5.10
C ARG A 90 0.26 4.78 3.89
N ILE A 91 -0.86 5.47 4.07
CA ILE A 91 -1.38 6.43 3.11
C ILE A 91 -0.92 7.81 3.57
N LEU A 92 -0.12 8.49 2.75
CA LEU A 92 0.34 9.84 3.06
C LEU A 92 -0.85 10.83 3.14
N PRO A 93 -0.78 11.84 4.03
CA PRO A 93 -1.73 12.95 4.07
C PRO A 93 -1.94 13.59 2.69
N MET A 94 -3.17 14.05 2.41
CA MET A 94 -3.55 14.61 1.11
C MET A 94 -2.77 15.89 0.78
N ASP A 95 -2.58 16.77 1.76
CA ASP A 95 -1.90 18.06 1.61
C ASP A 95 -0.49 18.05 2.24
N ALA A 96 0.29 17.01 1.92
CA ALA A 96 1.65 16.88 2.42
C ALA A 96 2.56 18.02 1.91
N PRO A 97 3.24 18.78 2.78
CA PRO A 97 4.15 19.84 2.36
C PRO A 97 5.44 19.26 1.77
N ALA A 98 6.13 20.01 0.89
CA ALA A 98 7.45 19.62 0.38
C ALA A 98 8.49 19.53 1.52
N ASN A 99 8.43 20.46 2.47
CA ASN A 99 9.25 20.48 3.68
C ASN A 99 8.36 20.83 4.87
N GLY A 100 8.36 20.02 5.93
CA GLY A 100 7.59 20.32 7.14
C GLY A 100 7.14 19.09 7.92
N VAL A 101 6.16 19.29 8.81
CA VAL A 101 5.59 18.24 9.65
C VAL A 101 4.08 18.27 9.55
N VAL A 102 3.46 17.09 9.38
CA VAL A 102 2.01 16.92 9.49
C VAL A 102 1.72 16.03 10.70
N VAL A 103 0.99 16.58 11.68
CA VAL A 103 0.55 15.81 12.84
C VAL A 103 -0.79 15.15 12.52
N ASN A 104 -0.84 13.82 12.58
CA ASN A 104 -2.06 13.03 12.41
C ASN A 104 -2.48 12.49 13.78
N LEU A 105 -3.35 13.24 14.47
CA LEU A 105 -3.80 12.88 15.82
C LEU A 105 -4.53 11.51 15.87
N PRO A 106 -5.44 11.18 14.92
CA PRO A 106 -6.03 9.84 14.87
C PRO A 106 -5.02 8.70 14.76
N GLU A 107 -3.95 8.86 13.98
CA GLU A 107 -2.88 7.87 13.88
C GLU A 107 -1.84 7.99 14.99
N ARG A 108 -1.99 8.93 15.93
CA ARG A 108 -1.04 9.16 17.03
C ARG A 108 0.40 9.25 16.54
N GLY A 109 0.62 9.98 15.46
CA GLY A 109 1.94 10.16 14.89
C GLY A 109 2.07 11.46 14.11
N PHE A 110 3.31 11.81 13.76
CA PHE A 110 3.57 12.85 12.78
C PHE A 110 4.37 12.30 11.61
N TYR A 111 4.11 12.90 10.45
CA TYR A 111 4.87 12.71 9.23
C TYR A 111 5.86 13.85 9.11
N VAL A 112 7.13 13.54 8.78
CA VAL A 112 8.16 14.52 8.46
C VAL A 112 8.42 14.45 6.96
N PHE A 113 8.26 15.58 6.29
CA PHE A 113 8.54 15.75 4.87
C PHE A 113 9.79 16.61 4.71
N ARG A 114 10.70 16.15 3.86
CA ARG A 114 11.83 16.93 3.36
C ARG A 114 11.93 16.71 1.86
N GLU A 115 12.30 17.76 1.14
CA GLU A 115 12.50 17.70 -0.29
C GLU A 115 13.53 16.61 -0.63
N ASP A 116 13.25 15.83 -1.67
CA ASP A 116 14.06 14.70 -2.13
C ASP A 116 14.29 13.55 -1.12
N GLU A 117 13.59 13.53 0.03
CA GLU A 117 13.61 12.43 0.99
C GLU A 117 12.28 11.66 1.02
N GLN A 118 12.33 10.38 1.40
CA GLN A 118 11.11 9.65 1.71
C GLN A 118 10.49 10.19 3.01
N PRO A 119 9.15 10.35 3.08
CA PRO A 119 8.50 10.80 4.29
C PRO A 119 8.78 9.89 5.48
N GLY A 120 9.19 10.48 6.60
CA GLY A 120 9.36 9.77 7.87
C GLY A 120 8.05 9.73 8.67
N PHE A 121 7.81 8.66 9.43
CA PHE A 121 6.70 8.58 10.39
C PHE A 121 7.25 8.35 11.80
N PHE A 122 6.71 9.08 12.77
CA PHE A 122 7.11 8.95 14.17
C PHE A 122 5.88 8.94 15.09
N PRO A 123 5.76 7.95 15.99
CA PRO A 123 4.66 7.89 16.95
C PRO A 123 4.79 9.00 18.00
N ILE A 124 3.65 9.49 18.48
CA ILE A 124 3.56 10.47 19.57
C ILE A 124 2.60 10.02 20.66
N ALA A 125 2.84 10.53 21.86
CA ALA A 125 1.91 10.48 22.98
C ALA A 125 1.21 11.85 23.09
N ILE A 126 -0.11 11.82 23.11
CA ILE A 126 -1.02 12.98 23.13
C ILE A 126 -2.19 12.65 24.06
#